data_AF-A0A2V8GNJ5-F1
#
_entry.id   AF-A0A2V8GNJ5-F1
#
_cell.length_a   1.000
_cell.length_b   1.000
_cell.length_c   1.000
_cell.angle_alpha   90.00
_cell.angle_beta   90.00
_cell.angle_gamma   90.00
#
_symmetry.space_group_name_H-M   'P 1'
#
loop_
_entity.id
_entity.type
_entity.pdbx_description
1 polymer ?
#
loop_
_entity_poly.entity_id
_entity_poly.type
_entity_poly.pdbx_seq_one_letter_code
_entity_poly.pdbx_strand_id
1 'polypeptide(L)'
;MRNGSDIDSSPDNTPVIPQADVESRPRVTAETMAAKQRDISVSEFFAKNRHLLGFDNPRKALLTAVKEAVDNSLDACEEASIVPEVWVHIEATGPNRFKVGVQDNGPGIVKKQIPLIFGKLLYGSKFHRLRMSRGQQGIGISAAGMYGMLTTGKPVKIISMTSEKKPAHYFEIQIDTRRNQPEIINGKGDGEDIPAGEKGHRYIADHGIEWVSHYPSPGEQSQHLRSGTRVTIELEGRYVRGRGSVDEYLEQTAIANPHVTIHYVDPDGGETTYSRSTTELPPEPVEIKPHPYGIELGQLVTMLKGSHAGTMSQFLTTSFSRISPGVAQRICEAAKVRTRANPHRIGRQEADALYAAIQNTKIPAPASNCISPIGEGLILRGLHHQLPGEFFCAATRPPAVYRGNPFVIEVGLAYGGASPTQKVTLEALAELLQESDARSLKQFLLTTFDGIGAAGVEKILTQAKLGTRQTPAKLKEEDIAQLHAAMKNVNLTEGQTMQVLRYANRVPLQFQPAACAITQAVTATNWRAYGLAQSRGQLPVGPIRLMVHMASVWVPFTSESKEAVAAYPEIMKDLRLGLQAVGRKLAIYLNRRKRVRQEGERREVFLRYLGEVATAV
;
A
#
# COMPACT_ATOMS: atom_id res chain seq x y z
N MET A 1 -11.63 -26.25 98.05
CA MET A 1 -10.32 -26.65 97.49
C MET A 1 -10.56 -27.27 96.12
N ARG A 2 -10.04 -26.62 95.07
CA ARG A 2 -9.80 -27.02 93.66
C ARG A 2 -10.81 -27.96 92.97
N ASN A 3 -11.73 -27.33 92.22
CA ASN A 3 -12.34 -27.87 91.00
C ASN A 3 -11.51 -27.40 89.80
N GLY A 4 -11.22 -28.31 88.87
CA GLY A 4 -10.53 -28.03 87.61
C GLY A 4 -10.57 -29.29 86.75
N SER A 5 -11.60 -29.37 85.92
CA SER A 5 -11.81 -30.33 84.85
C SER A 5 -10.82 -30.09 83.72
N ASP A 6 -10.03 -31.09 83.35
CA ASP A 6 -9.35 -31.13 82.06
C ASP A 6 -9.70 -32.43 81.35
N ILE A 7 -10.35 -32.22 80.20
CA ILE A 7 -10.88 -33.19 79.26
C ILE A 7 -9.74 -33.68 78.37
N ASP A 8 -9.59 -34.99 78.33
CA ASP A 8 -8.79 -35.72 77.33
C ASP A 8 -9.37 -35.43 75.94
N SER A 9 -8.61 -34.71 75.12
CA SER A 9 -8.99 -34.33 73.76
C SER A 9 -7.92 -34.78 72.78
N SER A 10 -8.28 -35.75 71.96
CA SER A 10 -7.53 -36.19 70.78
C SER A 10 -7.44 -35.07 69.75
N PRO A 11 -6.27 -34.90 69.13
CA PRO A 11 -6.18 -34.73 67.69
C PRO A 11 -5.15 -35.76 67.16
N ASP A 12 -5.15 -36.26 65.93
CA ASP A 12 -5.55 -35.65 64.68
C ASP A 12 -5.64 -36.82 63.69
N ASN A 13 -6.84 -37.06 63.13
CA ASN A 13 -7.05 -38.06 62.10
C ASN A 13 -6.70 -37.42 60.76
N THR A 14 -5.41 -37.29 60.46
CA THR A 14 -4.95 -36.86 59.13
C THR A 14 -4.92 -38.07 58.19
N PRO A 15 -5.65 -38.03 57.07
CA PRO A 15 -5.61 -39.11 56.10
C PRO A 15 -4.19 -39.17 55.51
N VAL A 16 -3.56 -40.34 55.59
CA VAL A 16 -2.35 -40.65 54.84
C VAL A 16 -2.70 -40.55 53.37
N ILE A 17 -2.36 -39.44 52.74
CA ILE A 17 -2.41 -39.30 51.28
C ILE A 17 -1.45 -40.37 50.74
N PRO A 18 -1.90 -41.33 49.91
CA PRO A 18 -0.98 -42.24 49.26
C PRO A 18 0.01 -41.37 48.48
N GLN A 19 1.31 -41.56 48.73
CA GLN A 19 2.32 -41.02 47.82
C GLN A 19 2.04 -41.65 46.45
N ALA A 20 1.31 -40.93 45.60
CA ALA A 20 1.26 -41.25 44.21
C ALA A 20 2.70 -41.20 43.73
N ASP A 21 3.20 -42.32 43.20
CA ASP A 21 4.44 -42.35 42.45
C ASP A 21 4.37 -41.22 41.43
N VAL A 22 5.07 -40.12 41.73
CA VAL A 22 5.32 -39.09 40.74
C VAL A 22 6.26 -39.76 39.76
N GLU A 23 5.71 -40.41 38.73
CA GLU A 23 6.47 -40.93 37.61
C GLU A 23 7.47 -39.86 37.22
N SER A 24 8.75 -40.12 37.51
CA SER A 24 9.80 -39.14 37.32
C SER A 24 9.83 -38.81 35.84
N ARG A 25 9.36 -37.60 35.47
CA ARG A 25 9.48 -37.14 34.08
C ARG A 25 10.94 -37.33 33.67
N PRO A 26 11.23 -38.11 32.61
CA PRO A 26 12.60 -38.45 32.27
C PRO A 26 13.40 -37.16 32.13
N ARG A 27 14.50 -37.06 32.88
CA ARG A 27 15.36 -35.88 32.88
C ARG A 27 15.91 -35.70 31.47
N VAL A 28 15.38 -34.72 30.75
CA VAL A 28 15.84 -34.33 29.42
C VAL A 28 17.19 -33.65 29.62
N THR A 29 18.28 -34.27 29.17
CA THR A 29 19.64 -33.71 29.25
C THR A 29 19.82 -32.60 28.22
N ALA A 30 20.83 -31.74 28.42
CA ALA A 30 21.15 -30.66 27.48
C ALA A 30 21.41 -31.19 26.06
N GLU A 31 22.01 -32.36 25.93
CA GLU A 31 22.26 -33.05 24.65
C GLU A 31 20.96 -33.51 24.00
N THR A 32 20.01 -34.04 24.77
CA THR A 32 18.69 -34.43 24.25
C THR A 32 17.81 -33.21 23.91
N MET A 33 18.04 -32.05 24.54
CA MET A 33 17.44 -30.78 24.14
C MET A 33 18.10 -30.21 22.87
N ALA A 34 19.42 -30.32 22.76
CA ALA A 34 20.18 -29.87 21.59
C ALA A 34 19.84 -30.68 20.34
N ALA A 35 19.67 -32.01 20.46
CA ALA A 35 19.24 -32.88 19.36
C ALA A 35 17.82 -32.57 18.83
N LYS A 36 17.02 -31.83 19.60
CA LYS A 36 15.69 -31.34 19.18
C LYS A 36 15.74 -29.97 18.51
N GLN A 37 16.87 -29.27 18.52
CA GLN A 37 17.03 -28.02 17.80
C GLN A 37 17.00 -28.30 16.30
N ARG A 38 16.18 -27.54 15.57
CA ARG A 38 16.05 -27.63 14.12
C ARG A 38 16.17 -26.22 13.53
N ASP A 39 16.92 -26.10 12.45
CA ASP A 39 16.89 -24.93 11.59
C ASP A 39 15.66 -24.99 10.68
N ILE A 40 15.16 -23.83 10.29
CA ILE A 40 14.06 -23.70 9.33
C ILE A 40 14.50 -22.77 8.22
N SER A 41 14.07 -23.06 7.00
CA SER A 41 14.33 -22.17 5.87
C SER A 41 13.53 -20.87 6.01
N VAL A 42 13.94 -19.83 5.28
CA VAL A 42 13.19 -18.57 5.20
C VAL A 42 11.77 -18.80 4.65
N SER A 43 11.63 -19.68 3.66
CA SER A 43 10.33 -20.02 3.08
C SER A 43 9.45 -20.79 4.04
N GLU A 44 10.03 -21.69 4.83
CA GLU A 44 9.29 -22.40 5.88
C GLU A 44 8.84 -21.45 7.00
N PHE A 45 9.72 -20.50 7.39
CA PHE A 45 9.38 -19.46 8.35
C PHE A 45 8.17 -18.64 7.89
N PHE A 46 8.17 -18.18 6.64
CA PHE A 46 7.07 -17.38 6.09
C PHE A 46 5.80 -18.20 5.80
N ALA A 47 5.94 -19.47 5.41
CA ALA A 47 4.80 -20.39 5.26
C ALA A 47 4.06 -20.60 6.59
N LYS A 48 4.80 -20.65 7.71
CA LYS A 48 4.24 -20.70 9.07
C LYS A 48 3.74 -19.33 9.55
N ASN A 49 4.37 -18.24 9.11
CA ASN A 49 4.08 -16.87 9.55
C ASN A 49 3.50 -16.00 8.42
N ARG A 50 2.42 -16.47 7.79
CA ARG A 50 1.78 -15.80 6.63
C ARG A 50 1.33 -14.37 6.92
N HIS A 51 1.02 -14.07 8.18
CA HIS A 51 0.61 -12.74 8.61
C HIS A 51 1.71 -11.68 8.42
N LEU A 52 3.00 -12.06 8.50
CA LEU A 52 4.12 -11.13 8.27
C LEU A 52 4.18 -10.66 6.80
N LEU A 53 3.68 -11.49 5.89
CA LEU A 53 3.63 -11.23 4.45
C LEU A 53 2.33 -10.52 4.02
N GLY A 54 1.42 -10.22 4.96
CA GLY A 54 0.13 -9.61 4.64
C GLY A 54 -0.92 -10.60 4.10
N PHE A 55 -0.71 -11.91 4.29
CA PHE A 55 -1.67 -12.96 3.94
C PHE A 55 -2.40 -13.53 5.18
N ASP A 56 -2.68 -12.66 6.15
CA ASP A 56 -3.40 -12.99 7.39
C ASP A 56 -4.90 -13.18 7.20
N ASN A 57 -5.49 -12.51 6.20
CA ASN A 57 -6.94 -12.49 5.94
C ASN A 57 -7.21 -12.78 4.45
N PRO A 58 -8.16 -13.67 4.10
CA PRO A 58 -8.52 -13.95 2.70
C PRO A 58 -8.87 -12.72 1.86
N ARG A 59 -9.51 -11.71 2.46
CA ARG A 59 -9.79 -10.43 1.78
C ARG A 59 -8.49 -9.72 1.40
N LYS A 60 -7.55 -9.65 2.35
CA LYS A 60 -6.28 -8.96 2.18
C LYS A 60 -5.35 -9.76 1.28
N ALA A 61 -5.41 -11.09 1.32
CA ALA A 61 -4.60 -11.98 0.48
C ALA A 61 -4.78 -11.70 -1.02
N LEU A 62 -6.03 -11.60 -1.48
CA LEU A 62 -6.34 -11.30 -2.88
C LEU A 62 -5.78 -9.94 -3.30
N LEU A 63 -6.05 -8.91 -2.50
CA LEU A 63 -5.55 -7.56 -2.74
C LEU A 63 -4.02 -7.49 -2.72
N THR A 64 -3.35 -8.12 -1.75
CA THR A 64 -1.89 -8.16 -1.66
C THR A 64 -1.28 -8.81 -2.90
N ALA A 65 -1.87 -9.90 -3.41
CA ALA A 65 -1.38 -10.55 -4.62
C ALA A 65 -1.49 -9.64 -5.86
N VAL A 66 -2.64 -8.98 -6.05
CA VAL A 66 -2.83 -8.00 -7.14
C VAL A 66 -1.85 -6.85 -7.00
N LYS A 67 -1.76 -6.28 -5.80
CA LYS A 67 -0.88 -5.16 -5.48
C LYS A 67 0.59 -5.47 -5.81
N GLU A 68 1.11 -6.60 -5.35
CA GLU A 68 2.51 -6.95 -5.59
C GLU A 68 2.79 -7.25 -7.09
N ALA A 69 1.81 -7.76 -7.83
CA ALA A 69 1.95 -7.97 -9.27
C ALA A 69 1.91 -6.65 -10.06
N VAL A 70 0.96 -5.76 -9.75
CA VAL A 70 0.82 -4.44 -10.39
C VAL A 70 2.00 -3.53 -10.06
N ASP A 71 2.41 -3.44 -8.79
CA ASP A 71 3.55 -2.60 -8.37
C ASP A 71 4.85 -3.02 -9.10
N ASN A 72 5.08 -4.33 -9.27
CA ASN A 72 6.25 -4.83 -10.01
C ASN A 72 6.15 -4.58 -11.51
N SER A 73 4.95 -4.66 -12.09
CA SER A 73 4.67 -4.34 -13.49
C SER A 73 5.02 -2.87 -13.79
N LEU A 74 4.59 -1.95 -12.92
CA LEU A 74 4.88 -0.53 -13.03
C LEU A 74 6.38 -0.23 -12.91
N ASP A 75 7.04 -0.81 -11.90
CA ASP A 75 8.49 -0.64 -11.72
C ASP A 75 9.27 -1.14 -12.96
N ALA A 76 8.89 -2.28 -13.53
CA ALA A 76 9.55 -2.84 -14.72
C ALA A 76 9.38 -1.96 -15.97
N CYS A 77 8.19 -1.39 -16.17
CA CYS A 77 7.92 -0.49 -17.28
C CYS A 77 8.69 0.83 -17.13
N GLU A 78 8.66 1.43 -15.93
CA GLU A 78 9.36 2.69 -15.66
C GLU A 78 10.88 2.55 -15.78
N GLU A 79 11.47 1.49 -15.24
CA GLU A 79 12.91 1.21 -15.38
C GLU A 79 13.33 0.98 -16.83
N ALA A 80 12.44 0.45 -17.67
CA ALA A 80 12.67 0.26 -19.10
C ALA A 80 12.32 1.50 -19.94
N SER A 81 11.88 2.60 -19.32
CA SER A 81 11.37 3.79 -20.03
C SER A 81 10.21 3.48 -20.98
N ILE A 82 9.35 2.52 -20.62
CA ILE A 82 8.14 2.14 -21.35
C ILE A 82 6.93 2.75 -20.62
N VAL A 83 6.03 3.39 -21.37
CA VAL A 83 4.80 3.93 -20.76
C VAL A 83 3.88 2.76 -20.39
N PRO A 84 3.58 2.54 -19.09
CA PRO A 84 3.00 1.28 -18.63
C PRO A 84 1.55 1.11 -19.07
N GLU A 85 1.24 -0.07 -19.56
CA GLU A 85 -0.10 -0.57 -19.83
C GLU A 85 -0.25 -1.93 -19.19
N VAL A 86 -1.23 -2.06 -18.30
CA VAL A 86 -1.37 -3.22 -17.42
C VAL A 86 -2.77 -3.79 -17.55
N TRP A 87 -2.87 -5.11 -17.75
CA TRP A 87 -4.12 -5.85 -17.74
C TRP A 87 -4.22 -6.66 -16.45
N VAL A 88 -5.28 -6.44 -15.69
CA VAL A 88 -5.60 -7.15 -14.46
C VAL A 88 -6.90 -7.91 -14.70
N HIS A 89 -6.84 -9.23 -14.61
CA HIS A 89 -7.98 -10.13 -14.75
C HIS A 89 -8.13 -10.94 -13.47
N ILE A 90 -9.30 -10.92 -12.86
CA ILE A 90 -9.61 -11.76 -11.70
C ILE A 90 -10.81 -12.63 -12.07
N GLU A 91 -10.64 -13.94 -11.95
CA GLU A 91 -11.67 -14.93 -12.25
C GLU A 91 -11.98 -15.76 -11.00
N ALA A 92 -13.25 -15.98 -10.69
CA ALA A 92 -13.66 -16.89 -9.62
C ALA A 92 -13.59 -18.35 -10.10
N THR A 93 -12.66 -19.14 -9.57
CA THR A 93 -12.52 -20.57 -9.88
C THR A 93 -13.26 -21.48 -8.89
N GLY A 94 -13.77 -20.92 -7.80
CA GLY A 94 -14.58 -21.61 -6.79
C GLY A 94 -15.05 -20.67 -5.68
N PRO A 95 -15.78 -21.18 -4.67
CA PRO A 95 -16.47 -20.35 -3.67
C PRO A 95 -15.59 -19.35 -2.90
N ASN A 96 -14.30 -19.67 -2.71
CA ASN A 96 -13.31 -18.79 -2.08
C ASN A 96 -11.97 -18.86 -2.82
N ARG A 97 -12.00 -19.13 -4.13
CA ARG A 97 -10.79 -19.30 -4.94
C ARG A 97 -10.85 -18.38 -6.14
N PHE A 98 -9.76 -17.66 -6.33
CA PHE A 98 -9.64 -16.67 -7.37
C PHE A 98 -8.34 -16.90 -8.14
N LYS A 99 -8.44 -16.83 -9.45
CA LYS A 99 -7.31 -16.80 -10.36
C LYS A 99 -7.06 -15.35 -10.74
N VAL A 100 -5.89 -14.83 -10.34
CA VAL A 100 -5.45 -13.47 -10.62
C VAL A 100 -4.41 -13.53 -11.73
N GLY A 101 -4.72 -12.92 -12.88
CA GLY A 101 -3.79 -12.70 -13.97
C GLY A 101 -3.42 -11.23 -14.08
N VAL A 102 -2.14 -10.89 -13.95
CA VAL A 102 -1.63 -9.53 -14.21
C VAL A 102 -0.63 -9.58 -15.35
N GLN A 103 -0.86 -8.79 -16.39
CA GLN A 103 0.03 -8.66 -17.54
C GLN A 103 0.50 -7.22 -17.71
N ASP A 104 1.77 -7.05 -18.07
CA ASP A 104 2.36 -5.76 -18.42
C ASP A 104 2.83 -5.73 -19.89
N ASN A 105 3.08 -4.52 -20.39
CA ASN A 105 3.78 -4.27 -21.65
C ASN A 105 5.26 -3.93 -21.46
N GLY A 106 5.85 -4.34 -20.33
CA GLY A 106 7.21 -4.04 -19.95
C GLY A 106 8.27 -4.77 -20.79
N PRO A 107 9.55 -4.77 -20.37
CA PRO A 107 10.65 -5.32 -21.15
C PRO A 107 10.66 -6.86 -21.26
N GLY A 108 9.79 -7.55 -20.51
CA GLY A 108 9.87 -8.99 -20.32
C GLY A 108 11.04 -9.39 -19.40
N ILE A 109 11.13 -10.69 -19.12
CA ILE A 109 12.12 -11.30 -18.22
C ILE A 109 12.93 -12.33 -18.99
N VAL A 110 14.24 -12.32 -18.81
CA VAL A 110 15.15 -13.31 -19.42
C VAL A 110 14.88 -14.69 -18.83
N LYS A 111 14.78 -15.73 -19.69
CA LYS A 111 14.47 -17.13 -19.32
C LYS A 111 15.12 -17.61 -18.02
N LYS A 112 16.44 -17.40 -17.87
CA LYS A 112 17.22 -17.85 -16.69
C LYS A 112 16.80 -17.20 -15.37
N GLN A 113 16.18 -16.02 -15.41
CA GLN A 113 15.79 -15.25 -14.23
C GLN A 113 14.36 -15.55 -13.77
N ILE A 114 13.49 -16.02 -14.66
CA ILE A 114 12.08 -16.30 -14.36
C ILE A 114 11.93 -17.24 -13.15
N PRO A 115 12.60 -18.42 -13.10
CA PRO A 115 12.50 -19.31 -11.95
C PRO A 115 12.93 -18.65 -10.64
N LEU A 116 14.00 -17.87 -10.67
CA LEU A 116 14.56 -17.25 -9.46
C LEU A 116 13.67 -16.13 -8.92
N ILE A 117 13.07 -15.32 -9.79
CA ILE A 117 12.21 -14.20 -9.37
C ILE A 117 10.93 -14.72 -8.69
N PHE A 118 10.28 -15.72 -9.28
CA PHE A 118 8.99 -16.20 -8.78
C PHE A 118 9.11 -17.35 -7.78
N GLY A 119 10.21 -18.11 -7.84
CA GLY A 119 10.36 -19.34 -7.06
C GLY A 119 11.37 -19.30 -5.91
N LYS A 120 12.02 -18.14 -5.66
CA LYS A 120 12.98 -17.96 -4.56
C LYS A 120 12.65 -16.71 -3.74
N LEU A 121 12.43 -16.87 -2.44
CA LEU A 121 12.26 -15.73 -1.53
C LEU A 121 13.59 -15.04 -1.28
N LEU A 122 13.52 -13.72 -1.04
CA LEU A 122 14.67 -12.83 -0.86
C LEU A 122 15.58 -12.75 -2.11
N TYR A 123 14.99 -12.88 -3.30
CA TYR A 123 15.68 -12.75 -4.57
C TYR A 123 15.18 -11.53 -5.35
N GLY A 124 16.10 -10.68 -5.79
CA GLY A 124 15.72 -9.49 -6.54
C GLY A 124 16.86 -8.49 -6.73
N SER A 125 16.66 -7.56 -7.65
CA SER A 125 17.61 -6.48 -7.97
C SER A 125 17.63 -5.35 -6.93
N LYS A 126 16.66 -5.33 -6.01
CA LYS A 126 16.37 -4.18 -5.11
C LYS A 126 17.08 -4.23 -3.74
N PHE A 127 17.76 -5.32 -3.37
CA PHE A 127 18.30 -5.53 -2.01
C PHE A 127 19.50 -4.67 -1.59
N HIS A 128 20.27 -4.16 -2.55
CA HIS A 128 21.55 -3.51 -2.27
C HIS A 128 21.58 -2.03 -2.64
N ARG A 129 20.48 -1.52 -3.22
CA ARG A 129 20.41 -0.15 -3.74
C ARG A 129 19.56 0.72 -2.84
N LEU A 130 20.14 1.79 -2.32
CA LEU A 130 19.38 2.83 -1.62
C LEU A 130 18.86 3.85 -2.64
N ARG A 131 17.71 3.52 -3.23
CA ARG A 131 16.91 4.42 -4.08
C ARG A 131 15.42 4.22 -3.82
N MET A 132 14.61 5.23 -4.11
CA MET A 132 13.15 5.11 -4.06
C MET A 132 12.67 3.99 -4.98
N SER A 133 11.78 3.13 -4.47
CA SER A 133 11.08 2.08 -5.22
C SER A 133 9.74 1.75 -4.56
N ARG A 134 8.81 1.13 -5.29
CA ARG A 134 7.52 0.66 -4.75
C ARG A 134 7.72 -0.55 -3.82
N GLY A 135 8.56 -1.49 -4.23
CA GLY A 135 8.89 -2.71 -3.48
C GLY A 135 10.29 -2.69 -2.84
N GLN A 136 10.37 -2.82 -1.51
CA GLN A 136 11.64 -2.72 -0.77
C GLN A 136 12.43 -4.04 -0.59
N GLN A 137 11.76 -5.19 -0.47
CA GLN A 137 12.36 -6.38 0.15
C GLN A 137 12.42 -7.61 -0.77
N GLY A 138 12.08 -7.53 -2.06
CA GLY A 138 12.17 -8.67 -3.01
C GLY A 138 11.48 -9.97 -2.54
N ILE A 139 10.39 -9.84 -1.77
CA ILE A 139 9.61 -10.95 -1.22
C ILE A 139 8.22 -11.02 -1.87
N GLY A 140 7.68 -9.88 -2.32
CA GLY A 140 6.25 -9.69 -2.58
C GLY A 140 5.61 -10.72 -3.49
N ILE A 141 6.05 -10.79 -4.75
CA ILE A 141 5.42 -11.66 -5.74
C ILE A 141 5.66 -13.15 -5.48
N SER A 142 6.85 -13.52 -4.99
CA SER A 142 7.16 -14.90 -4.62
C SER A 142 6.37 -15.33 -3.38
N ALA A 143 6.07 -14.40 -2.45
CA ALA A 143 5.18 -14.65 -1.33
C ALA A 143 3.72 -14.87 -1.76
N ALA A 144 3.22 -14.09 -2.73
CA ALA A 144 1.91 -14.31 -3.34
C ALA A 144 1.83 -15.68 -4.02
N GLY A 145 2.87 -16.05 -4.78
CA GLY A 145 2.99 -17.38 -5.38
C GLY A 145 3.03 -18.51 -4.36
N MET A 146 3.81 -18.36 -3.29
CA MET A 146 3.86 -19.31 -2.18
C MET A 146 2.50 -19.47 -1.51
N TYR A 147 1.80 -18.36 -1.25
CA TYR A 147 0.48 -18.39 -0.64
C TYR A 147 -0.55 -19.09 -1.54
N GLY A 148 -0.56 -18.79 -2.84
CA GLY A 148 -1.38 -19.48 -3.83
C GLY A 148 -1.12 -20.99 -3.81
N MET A 149 0.14 -21.40 -3.92
CA MET A 149 0.53 -22.82 -3.86
C MET A 149 0.10 -23.51 -2.55
N LEU A 150 0.28 -22.86 -1.39
CA LEU A 150 -0.10 -23.43 -0.10
C LEU A 150 -1.62 -23.56 0.10
N THR A 151 -2.42 -22.74 -0.59
CA THR A 151 -3.87 -22.71 -0.43
C THR A 151 -4.60 -23.52 -1.51
N THR A 152 -4.13 -23.48 -2.75
CA THR A 152 -4.78 -24.14 -3.89
C THR A 152 -4.02 -25.36 -4.40
N GLY A 153 -2.73 -25.50 -4.08
CA GLY A 153 -1.85 -26.54 -4.60
C GLY A 153 -1.42 -26.31 -6.05
N LYS A 154 -1.83 -25.19 -6.67
CA LYS A 154 -1.55 -24.88 -8.08
C LYS A 154 -0.20 -24.16 -8.23
N PRO A 155 0.58 -24.45 -9.29
CA PRO A 155 1.78 -23.70 -9.59
C PRO A 155 1.44 -22.27 -10.04
N VAL A 156 2.39 -21.34 -9.87
CA VAL A 156 2.33 -20.02 -10.50
C VAL A 156 2.61 -20.20 -11.98
N LYS A 157 1.78 -19.62 -12.84
CA LYS A 157 1.98 -19.65 -14.29
C LYS A 157 2.54 -18.31 -14.77
N ILE A 158 3.65 -18.35 -15.49
CA ILE A 158 4.33 -17.16 -16.00
C ILE A 158 4.54 -17.33 -17.50
N ILE A 159 4.11 -16.33 -18.27
CA ILE A 159 4.53 -16.17 -19.66
C ILE A 159 5.28 -14.85 -19.78
N SER A 160 6.46 -14.86 -20.38
CA SER A 160 7.25 -13.65 -20.57
C SER A 160 7.87 -13.59 -21.96
N MET A 161 7.75 -12.43 -22.60
CA MET A 161 8.24 -12.16 -23.94
C MET A 161 9.11 -10.91 -23.92
N THR A 162 10.38 -11.05 -24.32
CA THR A 162 11.34 -9.92 -24.36
C THR A 162 11.29 -9.14 -25.68
N SER A 163 10.77 -9.76 -26.73
CA SER A 163 10.62 -9.16 -28.06
C SER A 163 9.67 -10.01 -28.89
N GLU A 164 8.86 -9.38 -29.73
CA GLU A 164 7.99 -10.02 -30.73
C GLU A 164 8.73 -11.00 -31.66
N LYS A 165 10.02 -10.78 -31.90
CA LYS A 165 10.85 -11.64 -32.78
C LYS A 165 11.47 -12.84 -32.06
N LYS A 166 11.40 -12.89 -30.73
CA LYS A 166 12.00 -13.93 -29.90
C LYS A 166 10.91 -14.86 -29.38
N PRO A 167 11.24 -16.11 -29.04
CA PRO A 167 10.29 -16.99 -28.40
C PRO A 167 9.83 -16.38 -27.06
N ALA A 168 8.55 -16.53 -26.75
CA ALA A 168 8.04 -16.28 -25.41
C ALA A 168 8.31 -17.50 -24.53
N HIS A 169 8.56 -17.31 -23.24
CA HIS A 169 8.88 -18.38 -22.32
C HIS A 169 7.72 -18.62 -21.36
N TYR A 170 7.19 -19.84 -21.31
CA TYR A 170 6.10 -20.26 -20.43
C TYR A 170 6.61 -21.20 -19.32
N PHE A 171 6.34 -20.84 -18.08
CA PHE A 171 6.79 -21.56 -16.90
C PHE A 171 5.65 -21.81 -15.93
N GLU A 172 5.61 -23.01 -15.38
CA GLU A 172 4.81 -23.36 -14.21
C GLU A 172 5.75 -23.60 -13.02
N ILE A 173 5.75 -22.69 -12.05
CA ILE A 173 6.73 -22.64 -10.97
C ILE A 173 6.08 -22.93 -9.62
N GLN A 174 6.74 -23.74 -8.82
CA GLN A 174 6.47 -23.96 -7.40
C GLN A 174 7.70 -23.61 -6.56
N ILE A 175 7.48 -23.33 -5.28
CA ILE A 175 8.56 -23.04 -4.32
C ILE A 175 8.79 -24.27 -3.46
N ASP A 176 9.99 -24.84 -3.51
CA ASP A 176 10.43 -25.77 -2.47
C ASP A 176 10.63 -24.98 -1.18
N THR A 177 9.63 -25.03 -0.30
CA THR A 177 9.66 -24.32 0.99
C THR A 177 10.75 -24.82 1.94
N ARG A 178 11.31 -26.02 1.75
CA ARG A 178 12.40 -26.52 2.60
C ARG A 178 13.75 -25.96 2.14
N ARG A 179 13.98 -25.88 0.84
CA ARG A 179 15.27 -25.45 0.27
C ARG A 179 15.31 -23.98 -0.15
N ASN A 180 14.17 -23.30 -0.20
CA ASN A 180 14.00 -21.97 -0.79
C ASN A 180 14.56 -21.92 -2.22
N GLN A 181 14.12 -22.86 -3.06
CA GLN A 181 14.53 -22.98 -4.45
C GLN A 181 13.30 -23.14 -5.36
N PRO A 182 13.36 -22.64 -6.61
CA PRO A 182 12.32 -22.86 -7.58
C PRO A 182 12.27 -24.31 -8.03
N GLU A 183 11.07 -24.85 -8.18
CA GLU A 183 10.78 -26.11 -8.85
C GLU A 183 9.94 -25.81 -10.10
N ILE A 184 10.40 -26.27 -11.27
CA ILE A 184 9.72 -26.03 -12.55
C ILE A 184 8.99 -27.31 -12.93
N ILE A 185 7.67 -27.20 -13.09
CA ILE A 185 6.78 -28.36 -13.26
C ILE A 185 6.62 -28.73 -14.74
N ASN A 186 6.70 -27.76 -15.65
CA ASN A 186 6.53 -27.97 -17.09
C ASN A 186 7.86 -28.08 -17.86
N GLY A 187 7.79 -28.48 -19.13
CA GLY A 187 8.96 -28.51 -20.02
C GLY A 187 10.13 -29.37 -19.52
N LYS A 188 9.87 -30.46 -18.79
CA LYS A 188 10.87 -31.33 -18.13
C LYS A 188 11.82 -30.57 -17.18
N GLY A 189 11.37 -29.45 -16.61
CA GLY A 189 12.13 -28.64 -15.67
C GLY A 189 12.84 -27.43 -16.29
N ASP A 190 12.72 -27.21 -17.60
CA ASP A 190 13.33 -26.05 -18.29
C ASP A 190 12.31 -25.00 -18.77
N GLY A 191 11.02 -25.24 -18.52
CA GLY A 191 9.91 -24.47 -19.08
C GLY A 191 9.73 -24.70 -20.59
N GLU A 192 8.72 -24.09 -21.16
CA GLU A 192 8.36 -24.21 -22.57
C GLU A 192 8.69 -22.94 -23.35
N ASP A 193 9.29 -23.10 -24.52
CA ASP A 193 9.58 -21.99 -25.43
C ASP A 193 8.50 -21.93 -26.52
N ILE A 194 7.69 -20.88 -26.48
CA ILE A 194 6.64 -20.59 -27.44
C ILE A 194 7.25 -19.86 -28.64
N PRO A 195 7.17 -20.39 -29.88
CA PRO A 195 7.74 -19.74 -31.06
C PRO A 195 7.19 -18.34 -31.30
N ALA A 196 7.96 -17.47 -31.97
CA ALA A 196 7.49 -16.14 -32.36
C ALA A 196 6.43 -16.18 -33.49
N GLY A 197 5.62 -15.12 -33.59
CA GLY A 197 4.63 -14.93 -34.66
C GLY A 197 3.40 -15.85 -34.56
N GLU A 198 2.75 -16.12 -35.69
CA GLU A 198 1.49 -16.89 -35.75
C GLU A 198 1.58 -18.31 -35.19
N LYS A 199 2.76 -18.93 -35.24
CA LYS A 199 2.99 -20.25 -34.64
C LYS A 199 2.88 -20.18 -33.12
N GLY A 200 3.37 -19.11 -32.51
CA GLY A 200 3.21 -18.85 -31.08
C GLY A 200 1.78 -18.55 -30.70
N HIS A 201 1.08 -17.71 -31.49
CA HIS A 201 -0.32 -17.39 -31.23
C HIS A 201 -1.20 -18.64 -31.27
N ARG A 202 -0.98 -19.54 -32.24
CA ARG A 202 -1.65 -20.85 -32.28
C ARG A 202 -1.30 -21.70 -31.05
N TYR A 203 -0.03 -21.79 -30.68
CA TYR A 203 0.38 -22.54 -29.48
C TYR A 203 -0.33 -22.04 -28.22
N ILE A 204 -0.37 -20.71 -28.01
CA ILE A 204 -1.04 -20.08 -26.87
C ILE A 204 -2.53 -20.44 -26.86
N ALA A 205 -3.22 -20.35 -28.01
CA ALA A 205 -4.63 -20.69 -28.13
C ALA A 205 -4.90 -22.19 -27.90
N ASP A 206 -4.11 -23.06 -28.53
CA ASP A 206 -4.26 -24.52 -28.45
C ASP A 206 -4.02 -25.06 -27.03
N HIS A 207 -3.16 -24.39 -26.25
CA HIS A 207 -2.85 -24.77 -24.86
C HIS A 207 -3.67 -23.97 -23.83
N GLY A 208 -4.60 -23.11 -24.26
CA GLY A 208 -5.42 -22.30 -23.35
C GLY A 208 -4.59 -21.37 -22.46
N ILE A 209 -3.44 -20.89 -22.93
CA ILE A 209 -2.58 -19.96 -22.21
C ILE A 209 -3.18 -18.57 -22.36
N GLU A 210 -3.46 -17.91 -21.25
CA GLU A 210 -3.96 -16.54 -21.30
C GLU A 210 -2.83 -15.57 -21.64
N TRP A 211 -3.01 -14.78 -22.69
CA TRP A 211 -2.06 -13.75 -23.08
C TRP A 211 -2.78 -12.67 -23.89
N VAL A 212 -2.59 -11.41 -23.51
CA VAL A 212 -3.06 -10.28 -24.31
C VAL A 212 -2.00 -9.98 -25.37
N SER A 213 -2.33 -10.20 -26.64
CA SER A 213 -1.40 -10.01 -27.76
C SER A 213 -1.45 -8.60 -28.38
N HIS A 214 -2.51 -7.85 -28.12
CA HIS A 214 -2.76 -6.56 -28.77
C HIS A 214 -3.23 -5.49 -27.78
N TYR A 215 -2.87 -4.24 -28.07
CA TYR A 215 -3.41 -3.08 -27.39
C TYR A 215 -4.88 -2.88 -27.78
N PRO A 216 -5.79 -2.66 -26.80
CA PRO A 216 -7.18 -2.34 -27.08
C PRO A 216 -7.26 -0.96 -27.75
N SER A 217 -7.59 -0.91 -29.04
CA SER A 217 -7.78 0.35 -29.79
C SER A 217 -9.23 0.51 -30.22
N PRO A 218 -9.90 1.64 -29.90
CA PRO A 218 -11.20 1.97 -30.45
C PRO A 218 -11.04 2.45 -31.91
N GLY A 219 -10.96 1.50 -32.86
CA GLY A 219 -10.83 1.75 -34.30
C GLY A 219 -9.73 0.90 -34.96
N GLU A 220 -9.95 0.45 -36.20
CA GLU A 220 -9.16 -0.57 -36.92
C GLU A 220 -7.66 -0.25 -37.05
N GLN A 221 -6.87 -0.79 -36.12
CA GLN A 221 -5.67 -1.62 -36.31
C GLN A 221 -5.05 -1.83 -34.92
N SER A 222 -5.41 -2.91 -34.24
CA SER A 222 -4.88 -3.23 -32.91
C SER A 222 -3.37 -3.48 -33.01
N GLN A 223 -2.56 -2.62 -32.38
CA GLN A 223 -1.11 -2.76 -32.37
C GLN A 223 -0.70 -3.99 -31.55
N HIS A 224 0.26 -4.78 -32.06
CA HIS A 224 0.81 -5.92 -31.31
C HIS A 224 1.67 -5.47 -30.11
N LEU A 225 1.59 -6.21 -29.01
CA LEU A 225 2.51 -6.06 -27.88
C LEU A 225 3.92 -6.46 -28.31
N ARG A 226 4.88 -5.57 -28.07
CA ARG A 226 6.30 -5.81 -28.43
C ARG A 226 7.00 -6.73 -27.45
N SER A 227 6.63 -6.65 -26.18
CA SER A 227 7.20 -7.38 -25.05
C SER A 227 6.22 -7.29 -23.88
N GLY A 228 6.45 -8.08 -22.85
CA GLY A 228 5.65 -8.07 -21.63
C GLY A 228 5.82 -9.32 -20.80
N THR A 229 5.25 -9.30 -19.60
CA THR A 229 5.15 -10.47 -18.74
C THR A 229 3.73 -10.60 -18.23
N ARG A 230 3.17 -11.82 -18.20
CA ARG A 230 1.95 -12.14 -17.48
C ARG A 230 2.25 -13.13 -16.37
N VAL A 231 1.77 -12.81 -15.19
CA VAL A 231 1.85 -13.65 -13.99
C VAL A 231 0.43 -14.04 -13.61
N THR A 232 0.18 -15.34 -13.49
CA THR A 232 -1.11 -15.89 -13.09
C THR A 232 -0.96 -16.70 -11.82
N ILE A 233 -1.68 -16.31 -10.76
CA ILE A 233 -1.66 -16.94 -9.44
C ILE A 233 -3.09 -17.33 -9.07
N GLU A 234 -3.29 -18.61 -8.74
CA GLU A 234 -4.55 -19.08 -8.16
C GLU A 234 -4.41 -19.20 -6.64
N LEU A 235 -5.26 -18.50 -5.89
CA LEU A 235 -5.17 -18.40 -4.44
C LEU A 235 -6.55 -18.43 -3.77
N GLU A 236 -6.58 -18.83 -2.50
CA GLU A 236 -7.78 -18.67 -1.68
C GLU A 236 -7.92 -17.22 -1.20
N GLY A 237 -9.10 -16.64 -1.41
CA GLY A 237 -9.34 -15.23 -1.13
C GLY A 237 -10.82 -14.90 -0.97
N ARG A 238 -11.11 -13.64 -0.66
CA ARG A 238 -12.48 -13.10 -0.69
C ARG A 238 -12.48 -11.80 -1.48
N TYR A 239 -13.18 -11.78 -2.60
CA TYR A 239 -13.46 -10.54 -3.32
C TYR A 239 -14.55 -9.74 -2.60
N VAL A 240 -14.34 -8.44 -2.48
CA VAL A 240 -15.26 -7.50 -1.84
C VAL A 240 -15.15 -6.17 -2.55
N ARG A 241 -16.29 -5.52 -2.78
CA ARG A 241 -16.35 -4.18 -3.37
C ARG A 241 -16.20 -3.10 -2.29
N GLY A 242 -15.82 -1.88 -2.69
CA GLY A 242 -15.73 -0.71 -1.80
C GLY A 242 -14.41 -0.62 -1.01
N ARG A 243 -14.46 -0.14 0.24
CA ARG A 243 -13.23 0.24 0.97
C ARG A 243 -12.32 -0.93 1.31
N GLY A 244 -11.08 -0.93 0.84
CA GLY A 244 -10.10 -2.01 0.99
C GLY A 244 -10.34 -3.16 0.01
N SER A 245 -10.88 -2.83 -1.16
CA SER A 245 -11.06 -3.72 -2.32
C SER A 245 -9.88 -3.61 -3.30
N VAL A 246 -9.84 -4.53 -4.26
CA VAL A 246 -8.96 -4.42 -5.42
C VAL A 246 -9.34 -3.21 -6.27
N ASP A 247 -10.64 -2.94 -6.44
CA ASP A 247 -11.15 -1.83 -7.25
C ASP A 247 -10.61 -0.48 -6.75
N GLU A 248 -10.71 -0.25 -5.44
CA GLU A 248 -10.21 0.98 -4.81
C GLU A 248 -8.68 1.08 -4.95
N TYR A 249 -7.96 -0.05 -4.88
CA TYR A 249 -6.52 -0.06 -5.08
C TYR A 249 -6.13 0.35 -6.50
N LEU A 250 -6.80 -0.20 -7.52
CA LEU A 250 -6.53 0.12 -8.92
C LEU A 250 -6.89 1.58 -9.24
N GLU A 251 -8.03 2.07 -8.73
CA GLU A 251 -8.40 3.49 -8.84
C GLU A 251 -7.34 4.41 -8.20
N GLN A 252 -6.90 4.11 -6.98
CA GLN A 252 -5.86 4.88 -6.30
C GLN A 252 -4.52 4.80 -7.04
N THR A 253 -4.20 3.64 -7.61
CA THR A 253 -2.98 3.45 -8.40
C THR A 253 -3.00 4.31 -9.67
N ALA A 254 -4.14 4.41 -10.36
CA ALA A 254 -4.30 5.30 -11.51
C ALA A 254 -4.15 6.79 -11.13
N ILE A 255 -4.62 7.20 -9.94
CA ILE A 255 -4.45 8.58 -9.43
C ILE A 255 -2.97 8.91 -9.18
N ALA A 256 -2.24 8.01 -8.53
CA ALA A 256 -0.83 8.23 -8.18
C ALA A 256 0.13 8.10 -9.37
N ASN A 257 -0.29 7.43 -10.44
CA ASN A 257 0.52 7.14 -11.62
C ASN A 257 -0.19 7.61 -12.88
N PRO A 258 -0.30 8.92 -13.15
CA PRO A 258 -1.12 9.46 -14.24
C PRO A 258 -0.69 9.01 -15.65
N HIS A 259 0.47 8.37 -15.77
CA HIS A 259 1.02 7.79 -17.00
C HIS A 259 0.60 6.34 -17.26
N VAL A 260 -0.06 5.66 -16.31
CA VAL A 260 -0.49 4.26 -16.45
C VAL A 260 -1.83 4.16 -17.18
N THR A 261 -2.00 3.13 -18.01
CA THR A 261 -3.33 2.62 -18.39
C THR A 261 -3.56 1.26 -17.77
N ILE A 262 -4.70 1.07 -17.11
CA ILE A 262 -5.07 -0.18 -16.44
C ILE A 262 -6.37 -0.68 -17.05
N HIS A 263 -6.35 -1.88 -17.61
CA HIS A 263 -7.54 -2.62 -18.03
C HIS A 263 -7.85 -3.63 -16.94
N TYR A 264 -9.03 -3.52 -16.34
CA TYR A 264 -9.43 -4.36 -15.23
C TYR A 264 -10.70 -5.12 -15.57
N VAL A 265 -10.65 -6.44 -15.40
CA VAL A 265 -11.81 -7.34 -15.47
C VAL A 265 -11.99 -7.95 -14.09
N ASP A 266 -13.14 -7.66 -13.47
CA ASP A 266 -13.49 -8.16 -12.15
C ASP A 266 -14.03 -9.61 -12.19
N PRO A 267 -14.19 -10.29 -11.03
CA PRO A 267 -14.69 -11.67 -10.97
C PRO A 267 -16.10 -11.88 -11.54
N ASP A 268 -16.88 -10.82 -11.63
CA ASP A 268 -18.26 -10.83 -12.11
C ASP A 268 -18.33 -10.53 -13.63
N GLY A 269 -17.17 -10.30 -14.27
CA GLY A 269 -17.02 -9.98 -15.68
C GLY A 269 -17.16 -8.48 -16.00
N GLY A 270 -17.21 -7.62 -14.99
CA GLY A 270 -17.23 -6.18 -15.16
C GLY A 270 -15.89 -5.65 -15.70
N GLU A 271 -15.93 -4.94 -16.82
CA GLU A 271 -14.75 -4.33 -17.44
C GLU A 271 -14.65 -2.85 -17.08
N THR A 272 -13.49 -2.43 -16.57
CA THR A 272 -13.16 -1.03 -16.28
C THR A 272 -11.80 -0.70 -16.87
N THR A 273 -11.71 0.38 -17.65
CA THR A 273 -10.43 0.90 -18.15
C THR A 273 -10.11 2.25 -17.55
N TYR A 274 -9.00 2.32 -16.81
CA TYR A 274 -8.42 3.57 -16.31
C TYR A 274 -7.41 4.08 -17.35
N SER A 275 -7.78 5.11 -18.09
CA SER A 275 -6.93 5.67 -19.15
C SER A 275 -5.84 6.58 -18.56
N ARG A 276 -4.68 6.63 -19.22
CA ARG A 276 -3.61 7.56 -18.81
C ARG A 276 -3.96 8.99 -19.16
N SER A 277 -3.53 9.94 -18.34
CA SER A 277 -3.66 11.38 -18.59
C SER A 277 -2.38 12.02 -19.14
N THR A 278 -1.25 11.31 -19.09
CA THR A 278 0.04 11.76 -19.61
C THR A 278 0.84 10.57 -20.15
N THR A 279 1.85 10.82 -20.98
CA THR A 279 2.87 9.83 -21.37
C THR A 279 4.23 10.15 -20.77
N GLU A 280 4.32 11.23 -20.00
CA GLU A 280 5.54 11.65 -19.31
C GLU A 280 5.84 10.67 -18.17
N LEU A 281 7.00 10.01 -18.28
CA LEU A 281 7.48 9.09 -17.26
C LEU A 281 8.18 9.84 -16.12
N PRO A 282 8.09 9.33 -14.89
CA PRO A 282 8.82 9.87 -13.77
C PRO A 282 10.34 9.73 -13.95
N PRO A 283 11.15 10.67 -13.44
CA PRO A 283 12.59 10.56 -13.51
C PRO A 283 13.08 9.36 -12.70
N GLU A 284 14.07 8.62 -13.23
CA GLU A 284 14.65 7.48 -12.54
C GLU A 284 15.43 7.93 -11.29
N PRO A 285 15.12 7.37 -10.10
CA PRO A 285 15.87 7.66 -8.88
C PRO A 285 17.32 7.20 -8.98
N VAL A 286 18.26 8.08 -8.63
CA VAL A 286 19.69 7.76 -8.56
C VAL A 286 20.01 7.03 -7.25
N GLU A 287 20.76 5.94 -7.35
CA GLU A 287 21.26 5.22 -6.18
C GLU A 287 22.23 6.10 -5.36
N ILE A 288 22.03 6.12 -4.03
CA ILE A 288 22.90 6.85 -3.12
C ILE A 288 23.54 5.92 -2.09
N LYS A 289 24.63 6.40 -1.48
CA LYS A 289 25.25 5.76 -0.32
C LYS A 289 24.47 6.09 0.96
N PRO A 290 24.50 5.21 1.97
CA PRO A 290 23.84 5.49 3.24
C PRO A 290 24.36 6.79 3.86
N HIS A 291 23.45 7.54 4.48
CA HIS A 291 23.82 8.74 5.20
C HIS A 291 24.28 8.37 6.63
N PRO A 292 25.33 9.00 7.17
CA PRO A 292 25.88 8.65 8.50
C PRO A 292 24.88 8.74 9.66
N TYR A 293 23.93 9.68 9.63
CA TYR A 293 22.88 9.76 10.65
C TYR A 293 21.86 8.61 10.62
N GLY A 294 21.83 7.83 9.55
CA GLY A 294 20.86 6.75 9.36
C GLY A 294 21.36 5.35 9.68
N ILE A 295 22.66 5.20 9.97
CA ILE A 295 23.21 3.90 10.33
C ILE A 295 23.06 3.63 11.82
N GLU A 296 22.98 2.35 12.17
CA GLU A 296 23.07 1.88 13.55
C GLU A 296 24.48 1.39 13.88
N LEU A 297 24.83 1.36 15.16
CA LEU A 297 26.16 0.91 15.62
C LEU A 297 26.51 -0.49 15.09
N GLY A 298 25.57 -1.44 15.12
CA GLY A 298 25.81 -2.80 14.62
C GLY A 298 26.09 -2.83 13.10
N GLN A 299 25.39 -1.99 12.34
CA GLN A 299 25.62 -1.85 10.90
C GLN A 299 26.99 -1.20 10.64
N LEU A 300 27.36 -0.18 11.39
CA LEU A 300 28.69 0.45 11.31
C LEU A 300 29.80 -0.57 11.57
N VAL A 301 29.68 -1.40 12.61
CA VAL A 301 30.66 -2.47 12.91
C VAL A 301 30.75 -3.48 11.77
N THR A 302 29.62 -3.86 11.18
CA THR A 302 29.58 -4.78 10.04
C THR A 302 30.26 -4.16 8.81
N MET A 303 29.99 -2.88 8.53
CA MET A 303 30.61 -2.12 7.44
C MET A 303 32.12 -1.96 7.65
N LEU A 304 32.58 -1.71 8.89
CA LEU A 304 34.00 -1.62 9.23
C LEU A 304 34.73 -2.94 8.96
N LYS A 305 34.11 -4.07 9.33
CA LYS A 305 34.68 -5.42 9.12
C LYS A 305 34.67 -5.85 7.66
N GLY A 306 33.66 -5.44 6.89
CA GLY A 306 33.53 -5.77 5.45
C GLY A 306 34.15 -4.74 4.50
N SER A 307 34.73 -3.66 5.02
CA SER A 307 35.32 -2.58 4.22
C SER A 307 36.52 -3.07 3.39
N HIS A 308 36.69 -2.56 2.18
CA HIS A 308 37.93 -2.74 1.40
C HIS A 308 38.91 -1.56 1.53
N ALA A 309 38.55 -0.52 2.30
CA ALA A 309 39.36 0.67 2.47
C ALA A 309 40.55 0.43 3.41
N GLY A 310 41.74 0.90 3.02
CA GLY A 310 42.97 0.73 3.81
C GLY A 310 43.08 1.69 5.01
N THR A 311 42.28 2.76 5.03
CA THR A 311 42.30 3.79 6.08
C THR A 311 40.88 4.18 6.51
N MET A 312 40.74 4.66 7.75
CA MET A 312 39.48 5.16 8.29
C MET A 312 38.93 6.35 7.49
N SER A 313 39.79 7.28 7.07
CA SER A 313 39.39 8.41 6.24
C SER A 313 38.82 7.96 4.89
N GLN A 314 39.47 6.99 4.24
CA GLN A 314 38.96 6.40 3.01
C GLN A 314 37.63 5.69 3.25
N PHE A 315 37.51 4.86 4.30
CA PHE A 315 36.27 4.20 4.66
C PHE A 315 35.10 5.19 4.80
N LEU A 316 35.27 6.24 5.60
CA LEU A 316 34.22 7.21 5.85
C LEU A 316 33.78 7.94 4.57
N THR A 317 34.72 8.26 3.68
CA THR A 317 34.45 8.96 2.42
C THR A 317 33.86 8.04 1.34
N THR A 318 34.26 6.77 1.30
CA THR A 318 33.78 5.82 0.28
C THR A 318 32.46 5.16 0.66
N SER A 319 32.20 4.95 1.95
CA SER A 319 31.04 4.17 2.41
C SER A 319 29.80 5.02 2.67
N PHE A 320 29.96 6.32 2.92
CA PHE A 320 28.86 7.21 3.28
C PHE A 320 28.66 8.35 2.28
N SER A 321 27.42 8.83 2.17
CA SER A 321 27.13 10.05 1.43
C SER A 321 27.51 11.29 2.25
N ARG A 322 27.87 12.38 1.55
CA ARG A 322 28.14 13.72 2.12
C ARG A 322 29.30 13.80 3.14
N ILE A 323 30.17 12.80 3.20
CA ILE A 323 31.44 12.89 3.94
C ILE A 323 32.57 13.29 2.99
N SER A 324 33.11 14.50 3.18
CA SER A 324 34.37 14.92 2.56
C SER A 324 35.57 14.51 3.41
N PRO A 325 36.80 14.50 2.87
CA PRO A 325 38.01 14.19 3.66
C PRO A 325 38.14 15.06 4.92
N GLY A 326 37.78 16.34 4.86
CA GLY A 326 37.79 17.24 6.01
C GLY A 326 36.72 16.89 7.06
N VAL A 327 35.53 16.44 6.64
CA VAL A 327 34.50 15.94 7.58
C VAL A 327 34.96 14.63 8.23
N ALA A 328 35.53 13.71 7.45
CA ALA A 328 36.08 12.45 7.96
C ALA A 328 37.19 12.67 8.99
N GLN A 329 38.05 13.68 8.78
CA GLN A 329 39.08 14.06 9.73
C GLN A 329 38.46 14.53 11.06
N ARG A 330 37.48 15.44 11.03
CA ARG A 330 36.79 15.92 12.25
C ARG A 330 36.11 14.78 13.01
N ILE A 331 35.48 13.84 12.31
CA ILE A 331 34.86 12.66 12.91
C ILE A 331 35.92 11.80 13.61
N CYS A 332 37.04 11.51 12.94
CA CYS A 332 38.15 10.76 13.50
C CYS A 332 38.75 11.45 14.74
N GLU A 333 38.96 12.77 14.69
CA GLU A 333 39.48 13.57 15.81
C GLU A 333 38.54 13.54 17.01
N ALA A 334 37.24 13.74 16.80
CA ALA A 334 36.22 13.66 17.86
C ALA A 334 36.13 12.25 18.47
N ALA A 335 36.30 11.21 17.66
CA ALA A 335 36.32 9.81 18.10
C ALA A 335 37.65 9.37 18.72
N LYS A 336 38.69 10.22 18.67
CA LYS A 336 40.08 9.88 19.04
C LYS A 336 40.66 8.68 18.28
N VAL A 337 40.20 8.48 17.04
CA VAL A 337 40.69 7.43 16.13
C VAL A 337 41.64 8.04 15.10
N ARG A 338 42.75 7.38 14.81
CA ARG A 338 43.68 7.87 13.77
C ARG A 338 43.02 7.77 12.39
N THR A 339 43.14 8.81 11.56
CA THR A 339 42.60 8.80 10.19
C THR A 339 43.19 7.70 9.29
N ARG A 340 44.44 7.28 9.58
CA ARG A 340 45.15 6.18 8.92
C ARG A 340 44.93 4.81 9.60
N ALA A 341 44.10 4.74 10.64
CA ALA A 341 43.78 3.45 11.27
C ALA A 341 43.09 2.53 10.27
N ASN A 342 43.36 1.23 10.37
CA ASN A 342 42.73 0.23 9.53
C ASN A 342 41.30 -0.05 10.05
N PRO A 343 40.25 0.11 9.21
CA PRO A 343 38.86 -0.14 9.59
C PRO A 343 38.60 -1.52 10.21
N HIS A 344 39.30 -2.57 9.77
CA HIS A 344 39.13 -3.94 10.28
C HIS A 344 39.64 -4.13 11.70
N ARG A 345 40.55 -3.28 12.16
CA ARG A 345 41.19 -3.39 13.49
C ARG A 345 40.47 -2.56 14.55
N ILE A 346 39.41 -1.85 14.19
CA ILE A 346 38.65 -1.02 15.13
C ILE A 346 37.89 -1.90 16.11
N GLY A 347 38.18 -1.69 17.39
CA GLY A 347 37.51 -2.39 18.49
C GLY A 347 36.07 -1.91 18.69
N ARG A 348 35.31 -2.64 19.52
CA ARG A 348 33.90 -2.29 19.81
C ARG A 348 33.75 -0.91 20.49
N GLN A 349 34.67 -0.57 21.40
CA GLN A 349 34.67 0.72 22.10
C GLN A 349 35.01 1.88 21.15
N GLU A 350 35.98 1.68 20.26
CA GLU A 350 36.35 2.68 19.25
C GLU A 350 35.23 2.88 18.22
N ALA A 351 34.52 1.80 17.84
CA ALA A 351 33.36 1.89 16.95
C ALA A 351 32.20 2.67 17.59
N ASP A 352 31.97 2.51 18.90
CA ASP A 352 30.97 3.28 19.65
C ASP A 352 31.36 4.77 19.74
N ALA A 353 32.62 5.06 20.03
CA ALA A 353 33.15 6.43 20.00
C ALA A 353 33.02 7.07 18.60
N LEU A 354 33.29 6.30 17.54
CA LEU A 354 33.12 6.74 16.16
C LEU A 354 31.65 7.02 15.84
N TYR A 355 30.74 6.15 16.29
CA TYR A 355 29.30 6.33 16.13
C TYR A 355 28.80 7.60 16.83
N ALA A 356 29.19 7.81 18.09
CA ALA A 356 28.86 9.03 18.82
C ALA A 356 29.43 10.29 18.15
N ALA A 357 30.66 10.22 17.62
CA ALA A 357 31.27 11.32 16.88
C ALA A 357 30.52 11.66 15.58
N ILE A 358 30.02 10.64 14.87
CA ILE A 358 29.19 10.83 13.67
C ILE A 358 27.91 11.61 14.02
N GLN A 359 27.19 11.21 15.07
CA GLN A 359 25.91 11.82 15.44
C GLN A 359 26.07 13.29 15.89
N ASN A 360 27.19 13.63 16.51
CA ASN A 360 27.46 14.99 16.99
C ASN A 360 28.08 15.92 15.93
N THR A 361 28.68 15.36 14.88
CA THR A 361 29.29 16.17 13.81
C THR A 361 28.21 16.70 12.87
N LYS A 362 28.25 17.98 12.51
CA LYS A 362 27.34 18.56 11.51
C LYS A 362 27.71 18.09 10.10
N ILE A 363 26.82 17.32 9.48
CA ILE A 363 26.95 16.75 8.14
C ILE A 363 25.83 17.30 7.25
N PRO A 364 26.11 17.71 5.99
CA PRO A 364 25.08 18.18 5.06
C PRO A 364 24.04 17.10 4.76
N ALA A 365 22.80 17.53 4.48
CA ALA A 365 21.73 16.63 4.09
C ALA A 365 22.09 15.77 2.84
N PRO A 366 21.58 14.52 2.75
CA PRO A 366 21.72 13.69 1.58
C PRO A 366 21.14 14.37 0.33
N ALA A 367 21.60 13.94 -0.85
CA ALA A 367 21.06 14.44 -2.11
C ALA A 367 19.61 13.96 -2.32
N SER A 368 18.76 14.81 -2.90
CA SER A 368 17.35 14.53 -3.16
C SER A 368 17.08 13.89 -4.53
N ASN A 369 18.11 13.64 -5.35
CA ASN A 369 17.96 12.96 -6.65
C ASN A 369 17.72 11.45 -6.52
N CYS A 370 17.75 10.91 -5.30
CA CYS A 370 17.42 9.52 -4.99
C CYS A 370 15.93 9.28 -4.72
N ILE A 371 15.12 10.34 -4.76
CA ILE A 371 13.67 10.29 -4.63
C ILE A 371 13.03 10.89 -5.88
N SER A 372 11.96 10.25 -6.35
CA SER A 372 11.19 10.68 -7.52
C SER A 372 9.76 10.99 -7.05
N PRO A 373 9.49 12.24 -6.61
CA PRO A 373 8.12 12.64 -6.27
C PRO A 373 7.19 12.56 -7.50
N ILE A 374 5.88 12.63 -7.30
CA ILE A 374 4.91 12.69 -8.40
C ILE A 374 4.95 14.10 -9.03
N GLY A 375 5.01 15.14 -8.21
CA GLY A 375 5.01 16.53 -8.63
C GLY A 375 3.61 17.15 -8.67
N GLU A 376 3.53 18.45 -8.34
CA GLU A 376 2.26 19.18 -8.21
C GLU A 376 1.40 19.10 -9.48
N GLY A 377 2.00 19.24 -10.66
CA GLY A 377 1.28 19.19 -11.95
C GLY A 377 0.70 17.81 -12.27
N LEU A 378 1.45 16.75 -12.02
CA LEU A 378 1.01 15.37 -12.27
C LEU A 378 -0.04 14.92 -11.25
N ILE A 379 0.08 15.33 -9.98
CA ILE A 379 -0.96 15.11 -8.96
C ILE A 379 -2.28 15.75 -9.40
N LEU A 380 -2.25 16.99 -9.89
CA LEU A 380 -3.46 17.66 -10.38
C LEU A 380 -4.08 16.92 -11.56
N ARG A 381 -3.28 16.47 -12.55
CA ARG A 381 -3.79 15.69 -13.69
C ARG A 381 -4.44 14.39 -13.24
N GLY A 382 -3.80 13.64 -12.34
CA GLY A 382 -4.35 12.39 -11.79
C GLY A 382 -5.68 12.61 -11.04
N LEU A 383 -5.74 13.64 -10.19
CA LEU A 383 -6.98 13.98 -9.48
C LEU A 383 -8.08 14.45 -10.45
N HIS A 384 -7.78 15.30 -11.43
CA HIS A 384 -8.75 15.80 -12.40
C HIS A 384 -9.32 14.69 -13.29
N HIS A 385 -8.49 13.72 -13.69
CA HIS A 385 -8.90 12.66 -14.59
C HIS A 385 -9.80 11.64 -13.88
N GLN A 386 -9.44 11.25 -12.65
CA GLN A 386 -10.13 10.17 -11.96
C GLN A 386 -11.26 10.63 -11.03
N LEU A 387 -11.13 11.81 -10.41
CA LEU A 387 -12.07 12.25 -9.37
C LEU A 387 -12.98 13.37 -9.89
N PRO A 388 -14.30 13.28 -9.64
CA PRO A 388 -15.17 14.43 -9.83
C PRO A 388 -14.85 15.47 -8.76
N GLY A 389 -14.71 16.74 -9.17
CA GLY A 389 -14.45 17.84 -8.26
C GLY A 389 -14.73 19.20 -8.92
N GLU A 390 -15.09 20.18 -8.10
CA GLU A 390 -15.28 21.57 -8.53
C GLU A 390 -14.00 22.39 -8.37
N PHE A 391 -13.14 21.97 -7.44
CA PHE A 391 -11.89 22.63 -7.12
C PHE A 391 -10.80 21.61 -6.81
N PHE A 392 -9.61 21.85 -7.36
CA PHE A 392 -8.44 21.02 -7.17
C PHE A 392 -7.25 21.89 -6.80
N CYS A 393 -6.45 21.45 -5.84
CA CYS A 393 -5.17 22.06 -5.53
C CYS A 393 -4.17 21.01 -5.08
N ALA A 394 -2.89 21.27 -5.30
CA ALA A 394 -1.81 20.42 -4.80
C ALA A 394 -0.69 21.29 -4.21
N ALA A 395 0.25 20.65 -3.52
CA ALA A 395 1.46 21.26 -3.00
C ALA A 395 2.54 20.18 -2.79
N THR A 396 3.72 20.39 -3.36
CA THR A 396 4.91 19.55 -3.13
C THR A 396 5.85 20.29 -2.18
N ARG A 397 6.22 19.67 -1.05
CA ARG A 397 7.14 20.25 -0.07
C ARG A 397 8.60 20.12 -0.55
N PRO A 398 9.51 21.02 -0.12
CA PRO A 398 10.93 20.80 -0.32
C PRO A 398 11.39 19.51 0.39
N PRO A 399 12.44 18.83 -0.10
CA PRO A 399 12.97 17.64 0.54
C PRO A 399 13.40 17.90 1.98
N ALA A 400 13.01 17.00 2.88
CA ALA A 400 13.41 16.95 4.28
C ALA A 400 14.17 15.64 4.55
N VAL A 401 14.68 15.47 5.77
CA VAL A 401 15.49 14.30 6.15
C VAL A 401 15.01 13.78 7.49
N TYR A 402 14.84 12.46 7.60
CA TYR A 402 14.59 11.78 8.87
C TYR A 402 15.58 10.62 9.00
N ARG A 403 16.29 10.48 10.13
CA ARG A 403 17.31 9.44 10.34
C ARG A 403 18.22 9.23 9.12
N GLY A 404 18.74 10.31 8.52
CA GLY A 404 19.59 10.25 7.33
C GLY A 404 18.92 9.87 6.00
N ASN A 405 17.61 9.61 5.97
CA ASN A 405 16.87 9.28 4.76
C ASN A 405 16.14 10.53 4.24
N PRO A 406 16.39 10.95 2.98
CA PRO A 406 15.65 12.05 2.38
C PRO A 406 14.23 11.63 2.07
N PHE A 407 13.27 12.53 2.32
CA PHE A 407 11.87 12.34 1.99
C PHE A 407 11.22 13.63 1.49
N VAL A 408 10.15 13.49 0.71
CA VAL A 408 9.29 14.59 0.24
C VAL A 408 7.84 14.25 0.58
N ILE A 409 7.10 15.26 1.05
CA ILE A 409 5.66 15.17 1.26
C ILE A 409 4.95 15.97 0.17
N GLU A 410 3.96 15.34 -0.45
CA GLU A 410 3.09 15.95 -1.43
C GLU A 410 1.64 15.81 -0.99
N VAL A 411 0.86 16.86 -1.16
CA VAL A 411 -0.55 16.88 -0.77
C VAL A 411 -1.37 17.37 -1.94
N GLY A 412 -2.39 16.60 -2.32
CA GLY A 412 -3.41 16.95 -3.29
C GLY A 412 -4.78 16.99 -2.62
N LEU A 413 -5.64 17.91 -3.06
CA LEU A 413 -6.98 18.09 -2.52
C LEU A 413 -7.95 18.31 -3.66
N ALA A 414 -9.00 17.49 -3.70
CA ALA A 414 -10.17 17.69 -4.54
C ALA A 414 -11.37 18.03 -3.64
N TYR A 415 -12.09 19.10 -3.98
CA TYR A 415 -13.29 19.56 -3.28
C TYR A 415 -14.49 19.57 -4.23
N GLY A 416 -15.62 19.08 -3.75
CA GLY A 416 -16.88 19.01 -4.50
C GLY A 416 -16.98 17.77 -5.38
N GLY A 417 -17.98 17.75 -6.26
CA GLY A 417 -18.31 16.60 -7.11
C GLY A 417 -19.51 15.79 -6.59
N ALA A 418 -20.12 15.02 -7.49
CA ALA A 418 -21.23 14.15 -7.16
C ALA A 418 -20.81 13.10 -6.10
N SER A 419 -21.69 12.83 -5.14
CA SER A 419 -21.49 11.78 -4.14
C SER A 419 -21.32 10.43 -4.83
N PRO A 420 -20.45 9.50 -4.35
CA PRO A 420 -20.37 8.15 -4.91
C PRO A 420 -21.75 7.49 -5.06
N THR A 421 -22.66 7.76 -4.12
CA THR A 421 -24.06 7.30 -4.14
C THR A 421 -24.85 7.72 -5.39
N GLN A 422 -24.52 8.86 -5.99
CA GLN A 422 -25.22 9.37 -7.17
C GLN A 422 -24.77 8.65 -8.45
N LYS A 423 -23.60 7.99 -8.43
CA LYS A 423 -23.04 7.26 -9.57
C LYS A 423 -23.44 5.78 -9.62
N VAL A 424 -23.96 5.22 -8.52
CA VAL A 424 -24.38 3.82 -8.46
C VAL A 424 -25.57 3.59 -9.40
N THR A 425 -25.52 2.54 -10.21
CA THR A 425 -26.66 2.14 -11.05
C THR A 425 -27.70 1.38 -10.21
N LEU A 426 -28.91 1.20 -10.73
CA LEU A 426 -29.95 0.52 -9.95
C LEU A 426 -29.61 -0.97 -9.80
N GLU A 427 -29.03 -1.55 -10.85
CA GLU A 427 -28.56 -2.93 -10.91
C GLU A 427 -27.43 -3.16 -9.90
N ALA A 428 -26.39 -2.31 -9.90
CA ALA A 428 -25.28 -2.42 -8.96
C ALA A 428 -25.72 -2.23 -7.50
N LEU A 429 -26.72 -1.38 -7.24
CA LEU A 429 -27.27 -1.23 -5.89
C LEU A 429 -27.99 -2.51 -5.43
N ALA A 430 -28.74 -3.16 -6.31
CA ALA A 430 -29.43 -4.41 -6.01
C ALA A 430 -28.45 -5.54 -5.68
N GLU A 431 -27.37 -5.68 -6.47
CA GLU A 431 -26.28 -6.64 -6.20
C GLU A 431 -25.64 -6.39 -4.83
N LEU A 432 -25.22 -5.15 -4.57
CA LEU A 432 -24.59 -4.78 -3.29
C LEU A 432 -25.49 -5.04 -2.08
N LEU A 433 -26.83 -4.88 -2.22
CA LEU A 433 -27.78 -5.16 -1.16
C LEU A 433 -27.95 -6.66 -0.89
N GLN A 434 -27.88 -7.49 -1.93
CA GLN A 434 -27.95 -8.95 -1.80
C GLN A 434 -26.68 -9.55 -1.20
N GLU A 435 -25.50 -9.05 -1.60
CA GLU A 435 -24.20 -9.52 -1.13
C GLU A 435 -23.78 -8.99 0.25
N SER A 436 -24.53 -8.01 0.76
CA SER A 436 -24.19 -7.35 2.02
C SER A 436 -24.48 -8.20 3.24
N ASP A 437 -23.44 -8.42 4.05
CA ASP A 437 -23.54 -9.02 5.40
C ASP A 437 -24.14 -8.06 6.46
N ALA A 438 -24.52 -6.83 6.08
CA ALA A 438 -24.96 -5.83 7.04
C ALA A 438 -26.34 -6.16 7.63
N ARG A 439 -26.47 -6.03 8.95
CA ARG A 439 -27.72 -6.36 9.66
C ARG A 439 -28.82 -5.32 9.48
N SER A 440 -28.46 -4.13 8.99
CA SER A 440 -29.38 -3.01 8.80
C SER A 440 -28.98 -2.16 7.60
N LEU A 441 -29.96 -1.53 6.96
CA LEU A 441 -29.74 -0.55 5.90
C LEU A 441 -28.82 0.60 6.32
N LYS A 442 -28.94 1.08 7.57
CA LYS A 442 -28.03 2.12 8.10
C LYS A 442 -26.58 1.65 8.12
N GLN A 443 -26.34 0.41 8.57
CA GLN A 443 -25.01 -0.17 8.59
C GLN A 443 -24.47 -0.36 7.18
N PHE A 444 -25.27 -0.94 6.28
CA PHE A 444 -24.92 -1.11 4.86
C PHE A 444 -24.46 0.19 4.22
N LEU A 445 -25.27 1.25 4.30
CA LEU A 445 -24.95 2.53 3.67
C LEU A 445 -23.67 3.16 4.24
N LEU A 446 -23.39 2.98 5.54
CA LEU A 446 -22.16 3.48 6.18
C LEU A 446 -20.91 2.67 5.82
N THR A 447 -21.05 1.37 5.57
CA THR A 447 -19.90 0.48 5.29
C THR A 447 -19.58 0.37 3.81
N THR A 448 -20.59 0.46 2.95
CA THR A 448 -20.47 0.21 1.52
C THR A 448 -20.16 1.47 0.73
N PHE A 449 -20.79 2.59 1.09
CA PHE A 449 -20.63 3.84 0.35
C PHE A 449 -19.74 4.82 1.09
N ASP A 450 -18.62 5.15 0.45
CA ASP A 450 -17.63 6.03 1.04
C ASP A 450 -18.13 7.46 1.20
N GLY A 451 -17.73 8.05 2.32
CA GLY A 451 -17.96 9.46 2.61
C GLY A 451 -19.36 9.78 3.13
N ILE A 452 -20.33 8.85 3.20
CA ILE A 452 -21.63 9.19 3.79
C ILE A 452 -21.53 9.16 5.32
N GLY A 453 -21.71 10.31 5.98
CA GLY A 453 -21.85 10.36 7.43
C GLY A 453 -23.20 9.82 7.91
N ALA A 454 -23.32 9.50 9.20
CA ALA A 454 -24.56 9.00 9.80
C ALA A 454 -25.78 9.90 9.53
N ALA A 455 -25.59 11.22 9.53
CA ALA A 455 -26.64 12.19 9.20
C ALA A 455 -27.05 12.15 7.72
N GLY A 456 -26.11 11.85 6.81
CA GLY A 456 -26.40 11.67 5.38
C GLY A 456 -27.22 10.42 5.13
N VAL A 457 -26.87 9.31 5.81
CA VAL A 457 -27.63 8.06 5.75
C VAL A 457 -29.06 8.25 6.25
N GLU A 458 -29.26 9.01 7.33
CA GLU A 458 -30.61 9.31 7.83
C GLU A 458 -31.43 10.14 6.85
N LYS A 459 -30.84 11.13 6.17
CA LYS A 459 -31.50 11.90 5.11
C LYS A 459 -31.93 11.00 3.94
N ILE A 460 -31.05 10.09 3.49
CA ILE A 460 -31.36 9.14 2.41
C ILE A 460 -32.54 8.26 2.78
N LEU A 461 -32.48 7.61 3.95
CA LEU A 461 -33.51 6.67 4.38
C LEU A 461 -34.86 7.36 4.63
N THR A 462 -34.83 8.59 5.15
CA THR A 462 -36.05 9.40 5.32
C THR A 462 -36.68 9.75 3.96
N GLN A 463 -35.89 10.16 2.98
CA GLN A 463 -36.38 10.47 1.63
C GLN A 463 -36.87 9.23 0.88
N ALA A 464 -36.21 8.08 1.09
CA ALA A 464 -36.65 6.78 0.57
C ALA A 464 -37.85 6.20 1.31
N LYS A 465 -38.29 6.81 2.43
CA LYS A 465 -39.35 6.29 3.33
C LYS A 465 -39.06 4.88 3.88
N LEU A 466 -37.78 4.55 4.06
CA LEU A 466 -37.33 3.24 4.55
C LEU A 466 -36.90 3.27 6.02
N GLY A 467 -37.13 2.16 6.71
CA GLY A 467 -36.76 2.00 8.12
C GLY A 467 -35.27 1.74 8.31
N THR A 468 -34.65 2.35 9.32
CA THR A 468 -33.19 2.24 9.57
C THR A 468 -32.69 0.85 9.92
N ARG A 469 -33.57 -0.04 10.43
CA ARG A 469 -33.26 -1.40 10.89
C ARG A 469 -33.66 -2.51 9.93
N GLN A 470 -34.13 -2.18 8.73
CA GLN A 470 -34.49 -3.19 7.74
C GLN A 470 -33.25 -3.93 7.23
N THR A 471 -33.38 -5.22 6.96
CA THR A 471 -32.29 -6.05 6.44
C THR A 471 -32.10 -5.79 4.95
N PRO A 472 -30.88 -5.44 4.49
CA PRO A 472 -30.56 -5.16 3.08
C PRO A 472 -31.03 -6.26 2.11
N ALA A 473 -30.71 -7.52 2.40
CA ALA A 473 -31.04 -8.66 1.53
C ALA A 473 -32.54 -8.99 1.41
N LYS A 474 -33.42 -8.33 2.19
CA LYS A 474 -34.87 -8.57 2.21
C LYS A 474 -35.69 -7.43 1.60
N LEU A 475 -35.05 -6.43 1.00
CA LEU A 475 -35.74 -5.32 0.35
C LEU A 475 -36.42 -5.78 -0.94
N LYS A 476 -37.62 -5.23 -1.20
CA LYS A 476 -38.34 -5.46 -2.46
C LYS A 476 -37.75 -4.59 -3.57
N GLU A 477 -37.93 -4.99 -4.82
CA GLU A 477 -37.44 -4.21 -5.98
C GLU A 477 -37.94 -2.77 -5.98
N GLU A 478 -39.20 -2.52 -5.59
CA GLU A 478 -39.75 -1.17 -5.45
C GLU A 478 -39.02 -0.34 -4.38
N ASP A 479 -38.69 -0.95 -3.24
CA ASP A 479 -37.94 -0.30 -2.15
C ASP A 479 -36.49 -0.01 -2.58
N ILE A 480 -35.89 -0.90 -3.37
CA ILE A 480 -34.55 -0.71 -3.95
C ILE A 480 -34.57 0.47 -4.94
N ALA A 481 -35.58 0.57 -5.80
CA ALA A 481 -35.73 1.69 -6.72
C ALA A 481 -35.94 3.02 -5.98
N GLN A 482 -36.72 3.03 -4.89
CA GLN A 482 -36.91 4.21 -4.05
C GLN A 482 -35.62 4.61 -3.32
N LEU A 483 -34.87 3.64 -2.81
CA LEU A 483 -33.57 3.88 -2.20
C LEU A 483 -32.58 4.45 -3.21
N HIS A 484 -32.54 3.90 -4.43
CA HIS A 484 -31.70 4.39 -5.53
C HIS A 484 -32.03 5.83 -5.92
N ALA A 485 -33.33 6.13 -6.11
CA ALA A 485 -33.80 7.47 -6.43
C ALA A 485 -33.45 8.47 -5.32
N ALA A 486 -33.59 8.08 -4.04
CA ALA A 486 -33.16 8.90 -2.92
C ALA A 486 -31.64 9.11 -2.92
N MET A 487 -30.84 8.07 -3.16
CA MET A 487 -29.38 8.16 -3.24
C MET A 487 -28.87 9.09 -4.34
N LYS A 488 -29.62 9.22 -5.45
CA LYS A 488 -29.34 10.17 -6.53
C LYS A 488 -29.74 11.61 -6.19
N ASN A 489 -30.91 11.78 -5.60
CA ASN A 489 -31.54 13.10 -5.44
C ASN A 489 -31.20 13.81 -4.12
N VAL A 490 -30.77 13.08 -3.08
CA VAL A 490 -30.37 13.69 -1.80
C VAL A 490 -29.03 14.39 -1.97
N ASN A 491 -29.00 15.70 -1.74
CA ASN A 491 -27.76 16.45 -1.68
C ASN A 491 -27.02 16.15 -0.35
N LEU A 492 -26.00 15.30 -0.43
CA LEU A 492 -25.22 14.82 0.73
C LEU A 492 -24.01 15.69 1.07
N THR A 493 -23.77 16.79 0.34
CA THR A 493 -22.55 17.62 0.47
C THR A 493 -22.27 18.09 1.91
N GLU A 494 -23.29 18.34 2.72
CA GLU A 494 -23.13 18.82 4.10
C GLU A 494 -22.88 17.71 5.14
N GLY A 495 -23.10 16.43 4.79
CA GLY A 495 -22.95 15.28 5.69
C GLY A 495 -21.77 14.38 5.37
N GLN A 496 -21.00 14.71 4.33
CA GLN A 496 -19.93 13.85 3.87
C GLN A 496 -18.69 13.96 4.76
N THR A 497 -18.05 12.84 5.10
CA THR A 497 -16.75 12.84 5.78
C THR A 497 -15.63 12.90 4.76
N MET A 498 -14.57 13.64 5.06
CA MET A 498 -13.41 13.72 4.19
C MET A 498 -12.75 12.35 4.01
N GLN A 499 -12.48 11.98 2.75
CA GLN A 499 -11.76 10.77 2.39
C GLN A 499 -10.26 11.07 2.30
N VAL A 500 -9.44 10.25 2.94
CA VAL A 500 -7.97 10.42 2.96
C VAL A 500 -7.34 9.30 2.15
N LEU A 501 -6.74 9.65 1.02
CA LEU A 501 -5.96 8.75 0.16
C LEU A 501 -4.49 8.85 0.59
N ARG A 502 -3.93 7.73 1.05
CA ARG A 502 -2.59 7.68 1.64
C ARG A 502 -1.66 6.94 0.71
N TYR A 503 -0.51 7.53 0.39
CA TYR A 503 0.46 6.93 -0.52
C TYR A 503 1.87 6.95 0.08
N ALA A 504 2.60 5.87 -0.13
CA ALA A 504 4.03 5.76 0.14
C ALA A 504 4.72 5.30 -1.14
N ASN A 505 5.68 6.07 -1.65
CA ASN A 505 6.41 5.77 -2.89
C ASN A 505 5.48 5.40 -4.07
N ARG A 506 4.43 6.19 -4.30
CA ARG A 506 3.36 5.96 -5.29
C ARG A 506 2.51 4.69 -5.11
N VAL A 507 2.66 3.99 -3.98
CA VAL A 507 1.84 2.83 -3.62
C VAL A 507 0.72 3.26 -2.67
N PRO A 508 -0.56 2.95 -2.98
CA PRO A 508 -1.69 3.17 -2.08
C PRO A 508 -1.57 2.39 -0.76
N LEU A 509 -1.96 3.02 0.35
CA LEU A 509 -2.04 2.39 1.67
C LEU A 509 -3.51 2.25 2.08
N GLN A 510 -4.07 1.05 1.99
CA GLN A 510 -5.49 0.81 2.22
C GLN A 510 -5.83 0.46 3.68
N PHE A 511 -4.99 -0.30 4.38
CA PHE A 511 -5.29 -0.77 5.73
C PHE A 511 -4.65 0.08 6.84
N GLN A 512 -5.08 -0.16 8.08
CA GLN A 512 -4.57 0.49 9.29
C GLN A 512 -4.53 2.04 9.27
N PRO A 513 -5.58 2.74 8.81
CA PRO A 513 -5.58 4.20 8.73
C PRO A 513 -5.34 4.87 10.09
N ALA A 514 -5.83 4.29 11.20
CA ALA A 514 -5.68 4.86 12.55
C ALA A 514 -4.22 4.90 13.05
N ALA A 515 -3.40 3.92 12.66
CA ALA A 515 -1.99 3.82 13.05
C ALA A 515 -1.08 4.70 12.18
N CYS A 516 -1.59 5.24 11.07
CA CYS A 516 -0.79 5.95 10.08
C CYS A 516 -0.58 7.42 10.44
N ALA A 517 0.68 7.87 10.39
CA ALA A 517 1.11 9.25 10.62
C ALA A 517 0.32 10.25 9.75
N ILE A 518 0.06 9.91 8.48
CA ILE A 518 -0.75 10.73 7.57
C ILE A 518 -2.13 11.02 8.16
N THR A 519 -2.90 9.99 8.52
CA THR A 519 -4.24 10.16 9.10
C THR A 519 -4.19 10.93 10.41
N GLN A 520 -3.20 10.65 11.25
CA GLN A 520 -3.02 11.35 12.52
C GLN A 520 -2.74 12.84 12.29
N ALA A 521 -1.88 13.19 11.33
CA ALA A 521 -1.59 14.58 10.97
C ALA A 521 -2.81 15.30 10.39
N VAL A 522 -3.60 14.60 9.57
CA VAL A 522 -4.84 15.12 8.99
C VAL A 522 -5.88 15.39 10.07
N THR A 523 -6.12 14.44 10.99
CA THR A 523 -7.06 14.61 12.11
C THR A 523 -6.61 15.68 13.09
N ALA A 524 -5.30 15.81 13.35
CA ALA A 524 -4.74 16.82 14.24
C ALA A 524 -4.76 18.24 13.65
N THR A 525 -4.86 18.38 12.33
CA THR A 525 -4.93 19.69 11.67
C THR A 525 -6.28 20.35 11.95
N ASN A 526 -6.27 21.64 12.32
CA ASN A 526 -7.50 22.41 12.58
C ASN A 526 -8.13 22.90 11.28
N TRP A 527 -9.00 22.08 10.68
CA TRP A 527 -9.65 22.40 9.41
C TRP A 527 -10.73 23.47 9.51
N ARG A 528 -11.20 23.81 10.72
CA ARG A 528 -12.15 24.90 10.95
C ARG A 528 -11.59 26.25 10.52
N ALA A 529 -10.28 26.45 10.69
CA ALA A 529 -9.59 27.64 10.21
C ALA A 529 -9.57 27.76 8.68
N TYR A 530 -9.87 26.68 7.96
CA TYR A 530 -9.91 26.62 6.50
C TYR A 530 -11.33 26.54 5.92
N GLY A 531 -12.36 26.74 6.74
CA GLY A 531 -13.76 26.80 6.29
C GLY A 531 -14.50 25.47 6.32
N LEU A 532 -13.95 24.43 6.96
CA LEU A 532 -14.60 23.12 7.10
C LEU A 532 -15.19 22.92 8.50
N ALA A 533 -16.30 22.19 8.57
CA ALA A 533 -16.80 21.70 9.85
C ALA A 533 -15.93 20.53 10.31
N GLN A 534 -15.63 20.44 11.60
CA GLN A 534 -14.86 19.34 12.18
C GLN A 534 -15.34 19.12 13.61
N SER A 535 -15.34 17.88 14.08
CA SER A 535 -15.53 17.54 15.50
C SER A 535 -14.18 17.21 16.14
N ARG A 536 -14.04 17.37 17.46
CA ARG A 536 -12.74 17.16 18.13
C ARG A 536 -12.28 15.70 17.94
N GLY A 537 -11.07 15.52 17.43
CA GLY A 537 -10.47 14.19 17.21
C GLY A 537 -11.07 13.40 16.04
N GLN A 538 -11.89 14.04 15.20
CA GLN A 538 -12.50 13.41 14.02
C GLN A 538 -12.01 14.08 12.73
N LEU A 539 -12.17 13.37 11.61
CA LEU A 539 -11.95 13.95 10.29
C LEU A 539 -12.96 15.07 10.04
N PRO A 540 -12.57 16.12 9.28
CA PRO A 540 -13.49 17.17 8.88
C PRO A 540 -14.63 16.62 8.01
N VAL A 541 -15.75 17.33 8.07
CA VAL A 541 -16.96 17.09 7.28
C VAL A 541 -16.90 18.02 6.07
N GLY A 542 -17.02 17.42 4.89
CA GLY A 542 -17.09 18.06 3.60
C GLY A 542 -16.83 17.05 2.46
N PRO A 543 -17.26 17.37 1.23
CA PRO A 543 -17.04 16.56 0.03
C PRO A 543 -15.59 16.69 -0.43
N ILE A 544 -14.65 16.15 0.35
CA ILE A 544 -13.22 16.33 0.14
C ILE A 544 -12.54 14.99 0.00
N ARG A 545 -11.73 14.87 -1.05
CA ARG A 545 -10.74 13.81 -1.21
C ARG A 545 -9.36 14.41 -1.06
N LEU A 546 -8.66 13.98 -0.01
CA LEU A 546 -7.35 14.48 0.35
C LEU A 546 -6.32 13.39 0.06
N MET A 547 -5.51 13.60 -0.97
CA MET A 547 -4.35 12.78 -1.29
C MET A 547 -3.12 13.26 -0.52
N VAL A 548 -2.43 12.36 0.16
CA VAL A 548 -1.13 12.64 0.78
C VAL A 548 -0.15 11.56 0.38
N HIS A 549 0.96 11.97 -0.24
CA HIS A 549 2.02 11.12 -0.71
C HIS A 549 3.33 11.40 0.04
N MET A 550 3.96 10.35 0.54
CA MET A 550 5.34 10.38 1.05
C MET A 550 6.26 9.64 0.08
N ALA A 551 7.20 10.35 -0.50
CA ALA A 551 8.30 9.78 -1.30
C ALA A 551 9.56 9.70 -0.43
N SER A 552 10.20 8.54 -0.36
CA SER A 552 11.44 8.35 0.40
C SER A 552 12.22 7.13 -0.11
N VAL A 553 13.54 7.13 0.08
CA VAL A 553 14.40 5.95 -0.20
C VAL A 553 14.02 4.79 0.71
N TRP A 554 13.69 5.11 1.95
CA TRP A 554 13.16 4.17 2.92
C TRP A 554 11.89 4.77 3.50
N VAL A 555 10.78 4.06 3.54
CA VAL A 555 9.56 4.55 4.21
C VAL A 555 9.49 3.86 5.57
N PRO A 556 9.34 4.61 6.68
CA PRO A 556 9.28 3.99 7.99
C PRO A 556 7.87 3.43 8.21
N PHE A 557 7.67 2.16 7.88
CA PHE A 557 6.41 1.48 8.13
C PHE A 557 6.27 1.04 9.58
N THR A 558 5.04 0.96 10.10
CA THR A 558 4.75 0.45 11.45
C THR A 558 4.86 -1.07 11.56
N SER A 559 4.78 -1.78 10.43
CA SER A 559 4.86 -3.23 10.32
C SER A 559 5.43 -3.66 8.96
N GLU A 560 5.87 -4.92 8.86
CA GLU A 560 6.41 -5.51 7.63
C GLU A 560 5.37 -5.60 6.50
N SER A 561 4.07 -5.57 6.81
CA SER A 561 3.00 -5.52 5.80
C SER A 561 2.85 -4.17 5.11
N LYS A 562 3.59 -3.12 5.52
CA LYS A 562 3.66 -1.81 4.85
C LYS A 562 2.34 -1.04 4.72
N GLU A 563 1.48 -1.14 5.73
CA GLU A 563 0.12 -0.56 5.69
C GLU A 563 0.01 0.89 6.21
N ALA A 564 0.97 1.30 7.03
CA ALA A 564 0.93 2.58 7.72
C ALA A 564 2.33 3.15 7.91
N VAL A 565 2.45 4.45 7.69
CA VAL A 565 3.68 5.22 7.96
C VAL A 565 3.75 5.53 9.45
N ALA A 566 4.90 5.32 10.07
CA ALA A 566 5.16 5.62 11.46
C ALA A 566 5.32 7.13 11.74
N ALA A 567 4.88 7.56 12.92
CA ALA A 567 4.81 8.97 13.31
C ALA A 567 6.14 9.50 13.89
N TYR A 568 7.09 9.83 13.01
CA TYR A 568 8.31 10.54 13.41
C TYR A 568 8.08 12.06 13.48
N PRO A 569 8.69 12.79 14.44
CA PRO A 569 8.50 14.24 14.59
C PRO A 569 8.79 15.04 13.31
N GLU A 570 9.84 14.70 12.58
CA GLU A 570 10.25 15.34 11.33
C GLU A 570 9.19 15.14 10.24
N ILE A 571 8.69 13.91 10.10
CA ILE A 571 7.63 13.56 9.14
C ILE A 571 6.32 14.27 9.50
N MET A 572 5.92 14.23 10.78
CA MET A 572 4.69 14.89 11.25
C MET A 572 4.73 16.40 11.05
N LYS A 573 5.90 17.02 11.24
CA LYS A 573 6.09 18.45 10.98
C LYS A 573 5.87 18.78 9.51
N ASP A 574 6.48 18.04 8.58
CA ASP A 574 6.34 18.30 7.14
C ASP A 574 4.94 17.93 6.60
N LEU A 575 4.33 16.86 7.10
CA LEU A 575 2.92 16.55 6.83
C LEU A 575 2.02 17.73 7.19
N ARG A 576 2.16 18.28 8.40
CA ARG A 576 1.38 19.44 8.85
C ARG A 576 1.58 20.64 7.93
N LEU A 577 2.83 20.94 7.54
CA LEU A 577 3.12 22.07 6.65
C LEU A 577 2.52 21.89 5.24
N GLY A 578 2.54 20.66 4.70
CA GLY A 578 1.88 20.32 3.44
C GLY A 578 0.36 20.49 3.50
N LEU A 579 -0.27 19.96 4.56
CA LEU A 579 -1.72 20.09 4.79
C LEU A 579 -2.16 21.56 4.93
N GLN A 580 -1.38 22.37 5.65
CA GLN A 580 -1.65 23.80 5.78
C GLN A 580 -1.54 24.55 4.44
N ALA A 581 -0.65 24.11 3.54
CA ALA A 581 -0.50 24.74 2.22
C ALA A 581 -1.76 24.55 1.37
N VAL A 582 -2.29 23.33 1.26
CA VAL A 582 -3.55 23.07 0.54
C VAL A 582 -4.76 23.64 1.28
N GLY A 583 -4.77 23.61 2.62
CA GLY A 583 -5.84 24.16 3.44
C GLY A 583 -6.03 25.67 3.22
N ARG A 584 -4.94 26.43 3.08
CA ARG A 584 -5.00 27.86 2.72
C ARG A 584 -5.61 28.08 1.32
N LYS A 585 -5.20 27.28 0.32
CA LYS A 585 -5.75 27.36 -1.04
C LYS A 585 -7.27 27.06 -1.04
N LEU A 586 -7.70 26.04 -0.29
CA LEU A 586 -9.12 25.69 -0.12
C LEU A 586 -9.92 26.81 0.56
N ALA A 587 -9.38 27.40 1.63
CA ALA A 587 -10.05 28.46 2.36
C ALA A 587 -10.37 29.68 1.47
N ILE A 588 -9.43 30.06 0.60
CA ILE A 588 -9.62 31.15 -0.38
C ILE A 588 -10.80 30.82 -1.31
N TYR A 589 -10.87 29.60 -1.82
CA TYR A 589 -11.95 29.14 -2.69
C TYR A 589 -13.31 29.16 -1.98
N LEU A 590 -13.40 28.57 -0.77
CA LEU A 590 -14.65 28.53 0.01
C LEU A 590 -15.13 29.93 0.41
N ASN A 591 -14.24 30.81 0.81
CA ASN A 591 -14.58 32.19 1.17
C ASN A 591 -15.11 32.96 -0.04
N ARG A 592 -14.52 32.77 -1.23
CA ARG A 592 -15.02 33.37 -2.47
C ARG A 592 -16.45 32.90 -2.77
N ARG A 593 -16.72 31.60 -2.65
CA ARG A 593 -18.05 31.02 -2.86
C ARG A 593 -19.07 31.53 -1.84
N LYS A 594 -18.70 31.60 -0.56
CA LYS A 594 -19.55 32.13 0.51
C LYS A 594 -19.93 33.59 0.26
N ARG A 595 -18.97 34.41 -0.18
CA ARG A 595 -19.22 35.81 -0.54
C ARG A 595 -20.21 35.93 -1.70
N VAL A 596 -20.01 35.16 -2.77
CA VAL A 596 -20.93 35.15 -3.93
C VAL A 596 -22.35 34.73 -3.52
N ARG A 597 -22.48 33.72 -2.66
CA ARG A 597 -23.78 33.29 -2.11
C ARG A 597 -24.46 34.40 -1.32
N GLN A 598 -23.73 35.08 -0.44
CA GLN A 598 -24.26 36.19 0.36
C GLN A 598 -24.69 37.38 -0.51
N GLU A 599 -23.94 37.70 -1.56
CA GLU A 599 -24.31 38.74 -2.53
C GLU A 599 -25.58 38.36 -3.30
N GLY A 600 -25.74 37.08 -3.68
CA GLY A 600 -26.95 36.53 -4.30
C GLY A 600 -28.18 36.58 -3.40
N GLU A 601 -28.06 36.07 -2.16
CA GLU A 601 -29.14 36.12 -1.15
C GLU A 601 -29.56 37.57 -0.88
N ARG A 602 -28.60 38.49 -0.76
CA ARG A 602 -28.87 39.92 -0.57
C ARG A 602 -29.61 40.53 -1.77
N ARG A 603 -29.23 40.18 -3.01
CA ARG A 603 -29.92 40.62 -4.23
C ARG A 603 -31.36 40.11 -4.28
N GLU A 604 -31.58 38.85 -3.95
CA GLU A 604 -32.91 38.24 -3.94
C GLU A 604 -33.83 38.90 -2.90
N VAL A 605 -33.29 39.15 -1.70
CA VAL A 605 -33.98 39.91 -0.65
C VAL A 605 -34.34 41.31 -1.15
N PHE A 606 -33.39 42.04 -1.75
CA PHE A 606 -33.68 43.37 -2.29
C PHE A 606 -34.74 43.35 -3.40
N LEU A 607 -34.69 42.39 -4.33
CA LEU A 607 -35.70 42.27 -5.39
C LEU A 607 -37.10 42.04 -4.84
N ARG A 608 -37.24 41.22 -3.79
CA ARG A 608 -38.53 41.02 -3.11
C ARG A 608 -39.07 42.31 -2.52
N TYR A 609 -38.23 43.08 -1.82
CA TYR A 609 -38.65 44.35 -1.22
C TYR A 609 -38.80 45.48 -2.24
N LEU A 610 -38.15 45.40 -3.40
CA LEU A 610 -38.19 46.46 -4.41
C LEU A 610 -39.61 46.68 -4.95
N GLY A 611 -40.37 45.61 -5.17
CA GLY A 611 -41.77 45.69 -5.64
C GLY A 611 -42.71 46.30 -4.59
N GLU A 612 -42.55 45.89 -3.33
CA GLU A 612 -43.31 46.44 -2.20
C GLU A 612 -43.03 47.94 -2.02
N VAL A 613 -41.75 48.33 -2.04
CA VAL A 613 -41.35 49.74 -1.92
C VAL A 613 -41.81 50.56 -3.12
N ALA A 614 -41.71 50.03 -4.34
CA ALA A 614 -42.17 50.72 -5.54
C ALA A 614 -43.70 50.88 -5.63
N THR A 615 -44.47 50.09 -4.88
CA THR A 615 -45.93 50.23 -4.80
C THR A 615 -46.34 51.20 -3.67
N ALA A 616 -45.49 51.35 -2.66
CA ALA A 616 -45.72 52.23 -1.52
C ALA A 616 -45.30 53.70 -1.77
N VAL A 617 -44.43 53.94 -2.75
CA VAL A 617 -44.05 55.26 -3.29
C VAL A 617 -44.93 55.57 -4.48
#